data_AF-A0A258B440-F1
#
_entry.id   AF-A0A258B440-F1
#
_cell.length_a   1.000
_cell.length_b   1.000
_cell.length_c   1.000
_cell.angle_alpha   90.00
_cell.angle_beta   90.00
_cell.angle_gamma   90.00
#
_symmetry.space_group_name_H-M   'P 1'
#
loop_
_entity.id
_entity.type
_entity.pdbx_description
1 polymer ?
#
loop_
_entity_poly.entity_id
_entity_poly.type
_entity_poly.pdbx_seq_one_letter_code
_entity_poly.pdbx_strand_id
1 'polypeptide(L)' 'MHWVNNDLSSASTYEDWLSRATEFVGSWWPYWAEWLHEKSGTWVTARDPSGGPLKAIMDAPGSYVMVKS' A
#
# COMPACT_ATOMS: atom_id res chain seq x y z
N MET A 1 14.03 -3.08 -6.51
CA MET A 1 13.52 -3.76 -7.71
C MET A 1 12.27 -4.50 -7.28
N HIS A 2 11.32 -4.72 -8.20
CA HIS A 2 10.09 -5.47 -7.94
C HIS A 2 9.63 -6.18 -9.21
N TRP A 3 8.69 -7.12 -9.07
CA TRP A 3 8.18 -7.94 -10.18
C TRP A 3 6.67 -7.78 -10.27
N VAL A 4 6.17 -7.64 -11.49
CA VAL A 4 4.74 -7.55 -11.78
C VAL A 4 4.36 -8.58 -12.83
N ASN A 5 3.29 -9.33 -12.56
CA ASN A 5 2.61 -10.17 -13.53
C ASN A 5 1.10 -10.03 -13.30
N ASN A 6 0.42 -9.41 -14.27
CA ASN A 6 -1.03 -9.17 -14.22
C ASN A 6 -1.85 -10.29 -14.88
N ASP A 7 -1.20 -11.27 -15.52
CA ASP A 7 -1.87 -12.41 -16.12
C ASP A 7 -1.56 -13.69 -15.34
N LEU A 8 -2.49 -14.02 -14.44
CA LEU A 8 -2.43 -15.22 -13.62
C LEU A 8 -3.08 -16.44 -14.27
N SER A 9 -3.63 -16.31 -15.49
CA SER A 9 -4.48 -17.33 -16.11
C SER A 9 -3.80 -18.69 -16.33
N SER A 10 -2.47 -18.71 -16.42
CA SER A 10 -1.68 -19.92 -16.63
C SER A 10 -0.62 -20.18 -15.56
N ALA A 11 -0.65 -19.45 -14.43
CA ALA A 11 0.36 -19.58 -13.38
C ALA A 11 -0.16 -20.54 -12.29
N SER A 12 0.28 -21.80 -12.34
CA SER A 12 -0.07 -22.83 -11.34
C SER A 12 1.00 -22.97 -10.25
N THR A 13 2.22 -22.52 -10.53
CA THR A 13 3.37 -22.54 -9.62
C THR A 13 4.01 -21.16 -9.50
N TYR A 14 4.90 -21.01 -8.52
CA TYR A 14 5.71 -19.80 -8.38
C TYR A 14 6.62 -19.59 -9.60
N GLU A 15 7.22 -20.65 -10.11
CA GLU A 15 8.09 -20.63 -11.29
C GLU A 15 7.32 -20.17 -12.54
N ASP A 16 6.09 -20.66 -12.72
CA ASP A 16 5.22 -20.21 -13.82
C ASP A 16 4.90 -18.72 -13.71
N TRP A 17 4.64 -18.22 -12.50
CA TRP A 17 4.39 -16.79 -12.27
C TRP A 17 5.63 -15.96 -12.56
N LEU A 18 6.79 -16.36 -12.04
CA LEU A 18 8.05 -15.62 -12.13
C LEU A 18 8.58 -15.58 -13.56
N SER A 19 8.48 -16.68 -14.31
CA SER A 19 8.95 -16.75 -15.71
C SER A 19 8.23 -15.76 -16.64
N ARG A 20 7.05 -15.29 -16.24
CA ARG A 20 6.21 -14.33 -16.98
C ARG A 20 6.18 -12.94 -16.33
N ALA A 21 6.79 -12.78 -15.17
CA ALA A 21 6.84 -11.49 -14.48
C ALA A 21 7.86 -10.56 -15.13
N THR A 22 7.52 -9.28 -15.21
CA THR A 22 8.43 -8.23 -15.66
C THR A 22 9.11 -7.62 -14.44
N GLU A 23 10.44 -7.51 -14.47
CA GLU A 23 11.23 -6.83 -13.43
C GLU A 23 11.25 -5.32 -13.66
N PHE A 24 11.00 -4.56 -12.60
CA PHE A 24 11.02 -3.11 -12.58
C PHE A 24 12.01 -2.61 -11.53
N VAL A 25 12.86 -1.66 -11.92
CA VAL A 25 13.84 -1.02 -11.02
C VAL A 25 13.11 -0.12 -10.02
N GLY A 26 13.60 -0.08 -8.78
CA GLY A 26 13.02 0.75 -7.71
C GLY A 26 12.00 0.05 -6.81
N SER A 27 11.30 0.83 -6.00
CA SER A 27 10.27 0.36 -5.05
C SER A 27 8.99 -0.02 -5.77
N TRP A 28 8.22 -0.96 -5.20
CA TRP A 28 6.88 -1.32 -5.66
C TRP A 28 5.81 -0.30 -5.20
N TRP A 29 6.15 0.64 -4.30
CA TRP A 29 5.21 1.62 -3.76
C TRP A 29 4.46 2.43 -4.83
N PRO A 30 5.08 2.93 -5.91
CA PRO A 30 4.36 3.63 -6.96
C PRO A 30 3.31 2.76 -7.66
N TYR A 31 3.66 1.51 -7.97
CA TYR A 31 2.74 0.55 -8.60
C TYR A 31 1.50 0.29 -7.72
N TRP A 32 1.72 0.12 -6.41
CA TRP A 32 0.61 -0.03 -5.48
C TRP A 32 -0.20 1.25 -5.29
N ALA A 33 0.43 2.42 -5.28
CA ALA A 33 -0.25 3.70 -5.17
C ALA A 33 -1.20 3.94 -6.37
N GLU A 34 -0.80 3.56 -7.58
CA GLU A 34 -1.66 3.61 -8.78
C GLU A 34 -2.86 2.67 -8.64
N TRP A 35 -2.64 1.41 -8.26
CA TRP A 35 -3.72 0.45 -8.00
C TRP A 35 -4.69 0.95 -6.91
N LEU A 36 -4.16 1.59 -5.87
CA LEU A 36 -4.96 2.13 -4.77
C LEU A 36 -5.73 3.38 -5.19
N HIS A 37 -5.16 4.23 -6.05
CA HIS A 37 -5.79 5.45 -6.54
C HIS A 37 -7.14 5.16 -7.22
N GLU A 38 -7.19 4.15 -8.09
CA GLU A 38 -8.42 3.70 -8.76
C GLU A 38 -9.53 3.27 -7.79
N LYS A 39 -9.15 2.91 -6.55
CA LYS A 39 -10.04 2.38 -5.52
C LYS A 39 -10.33 3.37 -4.39
N SER A 40 -9.75 4.57 -4.43
CA SER A 40 -9.81 5.54 -3.31
C SER A 40 -10.83 6.66 -3.50
N GLY A 41 -11.65 6.59 -4.55
CA GLY A 41 -12.65 7.62 -4.87
C GLY A 41 -12.03 8.89 -5.43
N THR A 42 -12.82 9.97 -5.48
CA THR A 42 -12.36 11.27 -6.02
C THR A 42 -11.56 12.05 -4.99
N TRP A 43 -10.70 12.94 -5.48
CA TRP A 43 -9.99 13.89 -4.63
C TRP A 43 -10.96 14.84 -3.93
N VAL A 44 -10.72 15.04 -2.64
CA VAL A 44 -11.41 16.02 -1.79
C VAL A 44 -10.38 16.87 -1.05
N THR A 45 -10.78 18.06 -0.60
CA THR A 45 -9.93 18.89 0.25
C THR A 45 -9.47 18.09 1.48
N ALA A 46 -8.19 18.22 1.83
CA ALA A 46 -7.63 17.58 3.01
C ALA A 46 -8.43 17.97 4.26
N ARG A 47 -8.77 16.98 5.08
CA ARG A 47 -9.53 17.19 6.33
C ARG A 47 -8.58 17.63 7.43
N ASP A 48 -9.06 18.53 8.29
CA ASP A 48 -8.38 18.85 9.55
C ASP A 48 -8.58 17.68 10.53
N PRO A 49 -7.51 16.97 10.91
CA PRO A 49 -7.61 15.85 11.85
C PRO A 49 -8.09 16.29 13.25
N SER A 50 -7.95 17.57 13.61
CA SER A 50 -8.43 18.11 14.90
C SER A 50 -9.93 18.45 14.89
N GLY A 51 -10.55 18.56 13.71
CA GLY A 51 -11.96 18.91 13.54
C GLY A 51 -12.94 17.74 13.68
N GLY A 52 -12.45 16.52 13.93
CA GLY A 52 -13.29 15.33 14.11
C GLY A 52 -13.99 15.26 15.48
N PRO A 53 -14.96 14.35 15.65
CA PRO A 53 -15.66 14.17 16.93
C PRO A 53 -14.79 13.53 18.02
N LEU A 54 -13.63 13.00 17.67
CA LEU A 54 -12.70 12.32 18.57
C LEU A 54 -11.54 13.25 18.93
N LYS A 55 -11.30 13.43 20.23
CA LYS A 55 -10.15 14.21 20.71
C LYS A 55 -8.86 13.42 20.54
N ALA A 56 -7.80 14.09 20.09
CA ALA A 56 -6.46 13.52 20.10
C ALA A 56 -6.04 13.16 21.53
N ILE A 57 -5.46 11.98 21.72
CA ILE A 57 -5.06 11.45 23.02
C ILE A 57 -3.57 11.73 23.27
N MET A 58 -2.74 11.59 22.24
CA MET A 58 -1.31 11.89 22.22
C MET A 58 -0.80 11.95 20.78
N ASP A 59 0.43 12.45 20.58
CA ASP A 59 1.08 12.43 19.28
C ASP A 59 1.43 10.99 18.84
N ALA A 60 1.40 10.75 17.52
CA ALA A 60 1.92 9.52 16.93
C ALA A 60 3.42 9.34 17.29
N PRO A 61 3.92 8.10 17.48
CA PRO A 61 3.31 6.82 17.10
C PRO A 61 2.45 6.16 18.20
N GLY A 62 2.20 6.84 19.31
CA GLY A 62 1.44 6.29 20.44
C GLY A 62 2.28 5.39 21.37
N SER A 63 1.70 5.04 22.52
CA SER A 63 2.42 4.30 23.57
C SER A 63 2.54 2.80 23.30
N TYR A 64 1.63 2.20 22.53
CA TYR A 64 1.58 0.75 22.34
C TYR A 64 2.79 0.20 21.59
N VAL A 65 3.32 0.95 20.61
CA VAL A 65 4.53 0.55 19.87
C VAL A 65 5.79 0.62 20.75
N MET A 66 5.75 1.37 21.85
CA MET A 66 6.88 1.54 22.78
C MET A 66 6.95 0.44 23.84
N VAL A 67 5.95 -0.45 23.88
CA VAL A 67 5.94 -1.60 24.79
C VAL A 67 7.02 -2.58 24.33
N LYS A 68 7.94 -2.93 25.23
CA LYS A 68 9.01 -3.89 24.96
C LYS A 68 8.45 -5.31 25.01
N SER A 69 8.97 -6.17 24.12
CA SER A 69 8.72 -7.62 24.11
C SER A 69 9.52 -8.34 25.20
#